data_AF-A0A238VFI0-F1
#
_entry.id   AF-A0A238VFI0-F1
#
_cell.length_a   1.000
_cell.length_b   1.000
_cell.length_c   1.000
_cell.angle_alpha   90.00
_cell.angle_beta   90.00
_cell.angle_gamma   90.00
#
_symmetry.space_group_name_H-M   'P 1'
#
loop_
_entity.id
_entity.type
_entity.pdbx_description
1 polymer ?
#
loop_
_entity_poly.entity_id
_entity_poly.type
_entity_poly.pdbx_seq_one_letter_code
_entity_poly.pdbx_strand_id
1 'polypeptide(L)'
;MDNDKLLEELKSKLKAIISESYKDFKPELEKDLNSFLETSKEKLERWMLLFSSGNLTEDELEWLLKSQLNLLTLQALQAAGISKIKLNAIKNNIIKMIFKIIIEMIIPGL
;
A
#
# COMPACT_ATOMS: atom_id res chain seq x y z
N MET A 1 -0.18 19.56 -6.67
CA MET A 1 -1.07 18.63 -5.95
C MET A 1 -0.79 18.77 -4.47
N ASP A 2 -1.81 18.60 -3.64
CA ASP A 2 -1.68 18.65 -2.19
C ASP A 2 -1.34 17.23 -1.70
N ASN A 3 -0.11 17.00 -1.21
CA ASN A 3 0.39 15.65 -0.93
C ASN A 3 -0.43 14.92 0.14
N ASP A 4 -0.92 15.65 1.13
CA ASP A 4 -1.79 15.10 2.18
C ASP A 4 -3.08 14.51 1.58
N LYS A 5 -3.61 15.11 0.50
CA LYS A 5 -4.83 14.59 -0.17
C LYS A 5 -4.57 13.28 -0.89
N LEU A 6 -3.39 13.09 -1.49
CA LEU A 6 -3.04 11.85 -2.18
C LEU A 6 -2.91 10.68 -1.21
N LEU A 7 -2.29 10.91 -0.05
CA LEU A 7 -2.17 9.85 0.93
C LEU A 7 -3.52 9.45 1.52
N GLU A 8 -4.39 10.42 1.80
CA GLU A 8 -5.74 10.13 2.31
C GLU A 8 -6.64 9.43 1.26
N GLU A 9 -6.49 9.77 -0.01
CA GLU A 9 -7.17 9.05 -1.09
C GLU A 9 -6.63 7.62 -1.26
N LEU A 10 -5.31 7.42 -1.17
CA LEU A 10 -4.69 6.10 -1.16
C LEU A 10 -5.22 5.24 0.00
N LYS A 11 -5.24 5.78 1.22
CA LYS A 11 -5.81 5.11 2.41
C LYS A 11 -7.26 4.68 2.16
N SER A 12 -8.07 5.59 1.60
CA SER A 12 -9.49 5.36 1.36
C SER A 12 -9.73 4.26 0.32
N LYS A 13 -9.03 4.31 -0.82
CA LYS A 13 -9.11 3.28 -1.87
C LYS A 13 -8.62 1.92 -1.38
N LEU A 14 -7.50 1.90 -0.65
CA LEU A 14 -6.94 0.67 -0.09
C LEU A 14 -7.93 0.01 0.88
N LYS A 15 -8.53 0.79 1.79
CA LYS A 15 -9.54 0.31 2.74
C LYS A 15 -10.77 -0.28 2.06
N ALA A 16 -11.24 0.33 0.97
CA ALA A 16 -12.35 -0.19 0.19
C ALA A 16 -12.02 -1.58 -0.39
N ILE A 17 -10.88 -1.73 -1.05
CA ILE A 17 -10.48 -2.99 -1.68
C ILE A 17 -10.24 -4.10 -0.64
N ILE A 18 -9.65 -3.77 0.51
CA ILE A 18 -9.47 -4.72 1.63
C ILE A 18 -10.81 -5.21 2.15
N SER A 19 -11.76 -4.29 2.34
CA SER A 19 -13.09 -4.62 2.85
C SER A 19 -13.82 -5.61 1.95
N GLU A 20 -13.53 -5.59 0.65
CA GLU A 20 -14.09 -6.52 -0.33
C GLU A 20 -13.32 -7.85 -0.38
N SER A 21 -11.98 -7.79 -0.33
CA SER A 21 -11.09 -8.92 -0.63
C SER A 21 -10.67 -9.76 0.58
N TYR A 22 -10.72 -9.21 1.80
CA TYR A 22 -10.18 -9.85 3.00
C TYR A 22 -11.18 -9.82 4.16
N LYS A 23 -12.43 -10.23 3.92
CA LYS A 23 -13.53 -10.18 4.91
C LYS A 23 -13.19 -10.90 6.23
N ASP A 24 -12.52 -12.04 6.14
CA ASP A 24 -12.20 -12.89 7.30
C ASP A 24 -11.09 -12.31 8.20
N PHE A 25 -10.29 -11.37 7.68
CA PHE A 25 -9.13 -10.79 8.38
C PHE A 25 -9.09 -9.28 8.30
N LYS A 26 -10.24 -8.67 8.03
CA LYS A 26 -10.38 -7.24 7.82
C LYS A 26 -9.80 -6.40 8.98
N PRO A 27 -10.15 -6.64 10.25
CA PRO A 27 -9.68 -5.77 11.33
C PRO A 27 -8.17 -5.88 11.57
N GLU A 28 -7.60 -7.09 11.46
CA GLU A 28 -6.16 -7.30 11.58
C GLU A 28 -5.40 -6.63 10.43
N LEU A 29 -5.88 -6.82 9.21
CA LEU A 29 -5.22 -6.29 8.03
C LEU A 29 -5.34 -4.76 7.93
N GLU A 30 -6.50 -4.19 8.29
CA GLU A 30 -6.66 -2.73 8.40
C GLU A 30 -5.68 -2.14 9.42
N LYS A 31 -5.49 -2.80 10.57
CA LYS A 31 -4.54 -2.35 11.60
C LYS A 31 -3.10 -2.37 11.08
N ASP A 32 -2.66 -3.50 10.50
CA ASP A 32 -1.31 -3.65 9.98
C ASP A 32 -1.02 -2.63 8.85
N LEU A 33 -2.01 -2.37 7.99
CA LEU A 33 -1.85 -1.44 6.87
C LEU A 33 -1.94 0.03 7.27
N ASN A 34 -2.79 0.38 8.23
CA ASN A 34 -2.77 1.73 8.77
C ASN A 34 -1.41 2.03 9.40
N SER A 35 -0.85 1.09 10.18
CA SER A 35 0.50 1.24 10.74
C SER A 35 1.56 1.40 9.64
N PHE A 36 1.47 0.61 8.56
CA PHE A 36 2.35 0.75 7.40
C PHE A 36 2.28 2.13 6.76
N LEU A 37 1.07 2.63 6.48
CA LEU A 37 0.87 3.91 5.80
C LEU A 37 1.30 5.09 6.67
N GLU A 38 1.06 5.04 7.98
CA GLU A 38 1.55 6.06 8.91
C GLU A 38 3.08 6.07 9.01
N THR A 39 3.71 4.90 9.18
CA THR A 39 5.18 4.80 9.27
C THR A 39 5.88 5.09 7.94
N SER A 40 5.17 4.97 6.83
CA SER A 40 5.70 5.23 5.48
C SER A 40 5.25 6.57 4.90
N LYS A 41 4.49 7.38 5.65
CA LYS A 41 3.83 8.61 5.17
C LYS A 41 4.76 9.49 4.36
N GLU A 42 5.85 9.97 4.96
CA GLU A 42 6.78 10.90 4.32
C GLU A 42 7.40 10.33 3.03
N LYS A 43 7.72 9.03 3.03
CA LYS A 43 8.29 8.34 1.86
C LYS A 43 7.28 8.24 0.74
N LEU A 44 6.06 7.81 1.05
CA LEU A 44 4.97 7.67 0.08
C LEU A 44 4.63 9.02 -0.55
N GLU A 45 4.49 10.07 0.26
CA GLU A 45 4.23 11.43 -0.23
C GLU A 45 5.33 11.91 -1.18
N ARG A 46 6.59 11.70 -0.81
CA ARG A 46 7.73 12.05 -1.66
C ARG A 46 7.71 11.28 -2.98
N TRP A 47 7.46 9.97 -2.95
CA TRP A 47 7.46 9.15 -4.17
C TRP A 47 6.29 9.47 -5.09
N MET A 48 5.10 9.68 -4.54
CA MET A 48 3.94 10.13 -5.30
C MET A 48 4.20 11.48 -5.96
N LEU A 49 4.85 12.42 -5.26
CA LEU A 49 5.24 13.70 -5.85
C LEU A 49 6.26 13.53 -6.98
N LEU A 50 7.32 12.75 -6.76
CA LEU A 50 8.35 12.49 -7.77
C LEU A 50 7.76 11.80 -9.01
N PHE A 51 6.87 10.82 -8.81
CA PHE A 51 6.17 10.15 -9.89
C PHE A 51 5.26 11.10 -10.66
N SER A 52 4.44 11.90 -9.97
CA SER A 52 3.55 12.88 -10.61
C SER A 52 4.27 13.98 -11.38
N SER A 53 5.55 14.21 -11.06
CA SER A 53 6.40 15.19 -11.75
C SER A 53 7.30 14.56 -12.81
N GLY A 54 7.16 13.25 -13.08
CA GLY A 54 7.98 12.53 -14.07
C GLY A 54 9.43 12.29 -13.65
N ASN A 55 9.78 12.56 -12.39
CA ASN A 55 11.12 12.34 -11.82
C ASN A 55 11.33 10.92 -11.29
N LEU A 56 10.33 10.06 -11.46
CA LEU A 56 10.33 8.67 -11.05
C LEU A 56 9.56 7.88 -12.11
N THR A 57 10.14 6.78 -12.59
CA THR A 57 9.48 5.84 -13.50
C THR A 57 8.55 4.88 -12.75
N GLU A 58 7.69 4.17 -13.48
CA GLU A 58 6.83 3.13 -12.91
C GLU A 58 7.65 2.00 -12.26
N ASP A 59 8.73 1.56 -12.91
CA ASP A 59 9.61 0.51 -12.39
C ASP A 59 10.31 0.95 -11.09
N GLU A 60 10.78 2.21 -11.04
CA GLU A 60 11.39 2.78 -9.83
C GLU A 60 10.38 2.91 -8.69
N LEU A 61 9.15 3.34 -8.99
CA LEU A 61 8.07 3.39 -8.01
C LEU A 61 7.77 2.01 -7.45
N GLU A 62 7.58 1.02 -8.33
CA GLU A 62 7.29 -0.34 -7.91
C GLU A 62 8.41 -0.91 -7.03
N TRP A 63 9.67 -0.64 -7.38
CA TRP A 63 10.83 -1.05 -6.61
C TRP A 63 10.88 -0.41 -5.22
N LEU A 64 10.63 0.91 -5.12
CA LEU A 64 10.59 1.63 -3.85
C LEU A 64 9.48 1.12 -2.93
N LEU A 65 8.28 0.90 -3.49
CA LEU A 65 7.14 0.34 -2.76
C LEU A 65 7.44 -1.08 -2.27
N LYS A 66 8.02 -1.94 -3.12
CA LYS A 66 8.45 -3.30 -2.75
C LYS A 66 9.45 -3.27 -1.59
N SER A 67 10.44 -2.39 -1.65
CA SER A 67 11.47 -2.25 -0.60
C SER A 67 10.86 -1.86 0.75
N GLN A 68 9.96 -0.87 0.75
CA GLN A 68 9.31 -0.39 1.96
C GLN A 68 8.33 -1.41 2.53
N LEU A 69 7.52 -2.04 1.68
CA LEU A 69 6.60 -3.09 2.10
C LEU A 69 7.33 -4.33 2.59
N ASN A 70 8.53 -4.63 2.08
CA ASN A 70 9.35 -5.71 2.63
C ASN A 70 9.65 -5.54 4.13
N LEU A 71 9.66 -4.31 4.64
CA LEU A 71 9.79 -4.02 6.07
C LEU A 71 8.49 -4.22 6.86
N LEU A 72 7.33 -4.26 6.19
CA LEU A 72 6.04 -4.53 6.83
C LEU A 72 6.02 -5.96 7.39
N THR A 73 5.70 -6.05 8.67
CA THR A 73 5.31 -7.30 9.32
C THR A 73 3.80 -7.25 9.56
N LEU A 74 3.09 -8.27 9.07
CA LEU A 74 1.65 -8.41 9.24
C LEU A 74 1.37 -9.01 10.63
N GLN A 75 1.72 -8.27 11.68
CA GLN A 75 1.78 -8.78 13.05
C GLN A 75 0.39 -9.17 13.58
N ALA A 76 -0.64 -8.39 13.25
CA ALA A 76 -2.00 -8.72 13.65
C ALA A 76 -2.48 -10.00 12.96
N LEU A 77 -2.21 -10.15 11.66
CA LEU A 77 -2.54 -11.39 10.94
C LEU A 77 -1.75 -12.60 11.44
N GLN A 78 -0.47 -12.40 11.78
CA GLN A 78 0.36 -13.46 12.37
C GLN A 78 -0.19 -13.90 13.73
N ALA A 79 -0.62 -12.95 14.57
CA ALA A 79 -1.25 -13.23 15.86
C ALA A 79 -2.59 -13.96 15.71
N ALA A 80 -3.31 -13.74 14.61
CA ALA A 80 -4.53 -14.47 14.25
C ALA A 80 -4.26 -15.90 13.71
N GLY A 81 -3.02 -16.39 13.75
CA GLY A 81 -2.66 -17.75 13.36
C GLY A 81 -2.49 -17.97 11.86
N ILE A 82 -2.37 -16.89 11.07
CA ILE A 82 -2.17 -17.00 9.63
C ILE A 82 -0.78 -17.52 9.30
N SER A 83 -0.71 -18.54 8.46
CA SER A 83 0.54 -19.18 8.08
C SER A 83 1.48 -18.21 7.33
N LYS A 84 2.79 -18.38 7.51
CA LYS A 84 3.82 -17.56 6.84
C LYS A 84 3.66 -17.53 5.31
N ILE A 85 3.26 -18.65 4.71
CA ILE A 85 3.01 -18.74 3.26
C ILE A 85 1.86 -17.81 2.86
N LYS A 86 0.74 -17.83 3.61
CA LYS A 86 -0.42 -16.99 3.35
C LYS A 86 -0.11 -15.51 3.61
N LEU A 87 0.65 -15.20 4.66
CA LEU A 87 1.13 -13.82 4.92
C LEU A 87 1.97 -13.27 3.77
N ASN A 88 2.90 -14.07 3.21
CA ASN A 88 3.71 -13.65 2.06
C ASN A 88 2.85 -13.38 0.82
N ALA A 89 1.84 -14.23 0.56
CA ALA A 89 0.91 -14.02 -0.55
C ALA A 89 0.10 -12.72 -0.38
N ILE A 90 -0.43 -12.48 0.83
CA ILE A 90 -1.14 -11.24 1.19
C ILE A 90 -0.25 -10.02 0.96
N LYS A 91 0.99 -10.06 1.46
CA LYS A 91 1.97 -8.99 1.30
C LYS A 91 2.26 -8.65 -0.17
N ASN A 92 2.47 -9.67 -1.01
CA ASN A 92 2.68 -9.48 -2.44
C ASN A 92 1.47 -8.86 -3.14
N ASN A 93 0.25 -9.25 -2.75
CA ASN A 93 -0.98 -8.69 -3.29
C ASN A 93 -1.16 -7.23 -2.87
N ILE A 94 -0.85 -6.89 -1.63
CA ILE A 94 -0.88 -5.51 -1.11
C ILE A 94 0.09 -4.61 -1.89
N ILE A 95 1.31 -5.08 -2.18
CA ILE A 95 2.29 -4.34 -3.00
C ILE A 95 1.68 -3.97 -4.36
N LYS A 96 1.16 -4.97 -5.07
CA LYS A 96 0.55 -4.78 -6.39
C LYS A 96 -0.65 -3.83 -6.32
N MET A 97 -1.45 -3.94 -5.25
CA MET A 97 -2.61 -3.11 -5.02
C MET A 97 -2.24 -1.64 -4.80
N ILE A 98 -1.29 -1.37 -3.88
CA ILE A 98 -0.83 0.01 -3.59
C ILE A 98 -0.21 0.63 -4.84
N PHE A 99 0.64 -0.11 -5.55
CA PHE A 99 1.25 0.36 -6.79
C PHE A 99 0.20 0.73 -7.84
N LYS A 100 -0.76 -0.17 -8.08
CA LYS A 100 -1.86 0.06 -9.03
C LYS A 100 -2.69 1.28 -8.65
N ILE A 101 -3.07 1.42 -7.38
CA ILE A 101 -3.85 2.58 -6.91
C ILE A 101 -3.09 3.88 -7.18
N ILE A 102 -1.79 3.93 -6.88
CA ILE A 102 -0.97 5.14 -7.09
C ILE A 102 -0.90 5.49 -8.58
N ILE A 103 -0.70 4.50 -9.47
CA ILE A 103 -0.72 4.74 -10.91
C ILE A 103 -2.07 5.28 -11.36
N GLU A 104 -3.18 4.63 -11.00
CA GLU A 104 -4.52 5.07 -11.41
C GLU A 104 -4.87 6.48 -10.91
N MET A 105 -4.36 6.86 -9.73
CA MET A 105 -4.57 8.20 -9.15
C MET A 105 -3.78 9.29 -9.88
N ILE A 106 -2.56 9.00 -10.32
CA ILE A 106 -1.65 9.99 -10.91
C ILE A 106 -1.75 10.02 -12.44
N ILE A 107 -2.03 8.87 -13.06
CA ILE A 107 -2.20 8.69 -14.49
C ILE A 107 -3.55 7.99 -14.74
N PRO A 108 -4.66 8.75 -14.80
CA PRO A 108 -5.99 8.18 -14.99
C PRO A 108 -6.12 7.53 -16.37
N GLY A 109 -6.54 6.27 -16.43
CA GLY A 109 -6.82 5.54 -17.68
C GLY A 109 -5.72 4.59 -18.17
N LEU A 110 -4.71 4.33 -17.33
CA LEU A 110 -3.72 3.26 -17.51
C LEU A 110 -4.13 1.98 -16.76
#